data_AF-A0A314UHK0-F1
#
_entry.id   AF-A0A314UHK0-F1
#
_cell.length_a   1.000
_cell.length_b   1.000
_cell.length_c   1.000
_cell.angle_alpha   90.00
_cell.angle_beta   90.00
_cell.angle_gamma   90.00
#
_symmetry.space_group_name_H-M   'P 1'
#
loop_
_entity.id
_entity.type
_entity.pdbx_description
1 polymer ?
#
loop_
_entity_poly.entity_id
_entity_poly.type
_entity_poly.pdbx_seq_one_letter_code
_entity_poly.pdbx_strand_id
1 'polypeptide(L)'
;MVDALHAALEKAGAPKVQVVVSETGWPSHGNGKVTTPANAQIYNANLISHILSSRGTPRRPGNSTETYLFSMFNENMKPGAAVEQHWGLFHPNKWPVYPISFL
;
A
#
# COMPACT_ATOMS: atom_id res chain seq x y z
N MET A 1 -10.07 -2.33 5.97
CA MET A 1 -10.26 -0.86 5.84
C MET A 1 -11.10 -0.48 4.63
N VAL A 2 -10.84 -1.00 3.43
CA VAL A 2 -11.64 -0.69 2.21
C VAL A 2 -13.14 -0.95 2.38
N ASP A 3 -13.52 -2.14 2.89
CA ASP A 3 -14.93 -2.48 3.13
C ASP A 3 -15.63 -1.61 4.18
N ALA A 4 -14.88 -1.03 5.11
CA ALA A 4 -15.44 -0.08 6.07
C ALA A 4 -15.83 1.23 5.38
N LEU A 5 -15.03 1.70 4.42
CA LEU A 5 -15.35 2.88 3.63
C LEU A 5 -16.55 2.63 2.70
N HIS A 6 -16.64 1.45 2.08
CA HIS A 6 -17.83 1.06 1.32
C HIS A 6 -19.10 1.07 2.18
N ALA A 7 -19.05 0.50 3.38
CA ALA A 7 -20.19 0.52 4.30
C ALA A 7 -20.61 1.94 4.69
N ALA A 8 -19.65 2.85 4.89
CA ALA A 8 -19.93 4.25 5.18
C ALA A 8 -20.59 4.97 4.00
N LEU A 9 -20.09 4.77 2.77
CA LEU A 9 -20.67 5.33 1.54
C LEU A 9 -22.10 4.85 1.31
N GLU A 10 -22.37 3.57 1.55
CA GLU A 10 -23.72 2.99 1.49
C GLU A 10 -24.66 3.69 2.48
N LYS A 11 -24.23 3.87 3.73
CA LYS A 11 -25.01 4.55 4.76
C LYS A 11 -25.24 6.05 4.45
N ALA A 12 -24.31 6.68 3.73
CA ALA A 12 -24.41 8.06 3.29
C ALA A 12 -25.25 8.24 2.01
N GLY A 13 -25.85 7.17 1.46
CA GLY A 13 -26.66 7.23 0.24
C GLY A 13 -25.84 7.31 -1.07
N ALA A 14 -24.54 7.01 -1.01
CA ALA A 14 -23.61 7.08 -2.12
C ALA A 14 -23.00 5.71 -2.51
N PRO A 15 -23.79 4.61 -2.67
CA PRO A 15 -23.27 3.25 -2.81
C PRO A 15 -22.46 2.99 -4.09
N LYS A 16 -22.61 3.87 -5.10
CA LYS A 16 -21.96 3.77 -6.41
C LYS A 16 -20.63 4.53 -6.51
N VAL A 17 -20.25 5.29 -5.49
CA VAL A 17 -18.96 5.97 -5.47
C VAL A 17 -17.85 4.91 -5.42
N GLN A 18 -16.93 4.99 -6.38
CA GLN A 18 -15.78 4.10 -6.44
C GLN A 18 -14.74 4.49 -5.39
N VAL A 19 -14.05 3.48 -4.84
CA VAL A 19 -12.95 3.67 -3.90
C VAL A 19 -11.66 3.33 -4.63
N VAL A 20 -10.72 4.27 -4.59
CA VAL A 20 -9.33 4.09 -5.00
C VAL A 20 -8.48 4.14 -3.73
N VAL A 21 -7.57 3.17 -3.57
CA VAL A 21 -6.59 3.21 -2.49
C VAL A 21 -5.44 4.10 -2.94
N SER A 22 -5.50 5.38 -2.58
CA SER A 22 -4.54 6.39 -3.03
C SER A 22 -3.15 6.22 -2.44
N GLU A 23 -3.03 5.60 -1.27
CA GLU A 23 -1.75 5.33 -0.61
C GLU A 23 -1.87 4.07 0.26
N THR A 24 -0.91 3.18 0.11
CA THR A 24 -0.73 2.04 1.00
C THR A 24 0.68 1.47 0.85
N GLY A 25 1.27 0.95 1.91
CA GLY A 25 2.63 0.44 1.87
C GLY A 25 3.09 -0.08 3.22
N TRP A 26 4.39 -0.34 3.33
CA TRP A 26 4.99 -0.71 4.61
C TRP A 26 6.44 -0.22 4.68
N PRO A 27 6.85 0.45 5.78
CA PRO A 27 8.19 0.99 5.91
C PRO A 27 9.22 -0.11 6.15
N SER A 28 10.39 0.05 5.53
CA SER A 28 11.49 -0.92 5.55
C SER A 28 12.48 -0.71 6.71
N HIS A 29 12.36 0.39 7.46
CA HIS A 29 13.22 0.72 8.60
C HIS A 29 12.52 1.75 9.51
N GLY A 30 13.14 2.09 10.66
CA GLY A 30 12.73 3.19 11.52
C GLY A 30 11.94 2.80 12.79
N ASN A 31 11.54 1.54 12.95
CA ASN A 31 10.88 1.01 14.14
C ASN A 31 11.20 -0.47 14.39
N GLY A 32 12.48 -0.75 14.67
CA GLY A 32 12.95 -2.06 15.14
C GLY A 32 12.59 -3.24 14.22
N LYS A 33 12.11 -4.34 14.80
CA LYS A 33 11.89 -5.61 14.10
C LYS A 33 10.62 -5.66 13.24
N VAL A 34 9.74 -4.66 13.33
CA VAL A 34 8.46 -4.64 12.58
C VAL A 34 8.58 -3.90 11.25
N THR A 35 9.56 -3.00 11.12
CA THR A 35 9.87 -2.26 9.89
C THR A 35 11.20 -2.77 9.35
N THR A 36 11.14 -3.82 8.53
CA THR A 36 12.31 -4.44 7.92
C THR A 36 12.10 -4.53 6.42
N PRO A 37 13.18 -4.60 5.61
CA PRO A 37 13.04 -4.80 4.16
C PRO A 37 12.24 -6.06 3.82
N ALA A 38 12.39 -7.13 4.62
CA ALA A 38 11.64 -8.38 4.45
C ALA A 38 10.13 -8.19 4.67
N ASN A 39 9.72 -7.53 5.75
CA ASN A 39 8.29 -7.27 6.00
C ASN A 39 7.70 -6.32 4.95
N ALA A 40 8.46 -5.30 4.55
CA ALA A 40 8.03 -4.37 3.51
C ALA A 40 7.83 -5.06 2.16
N GLN A 41 8.75 -5.95 1.80
CA GLN A 41 8.61 -6.79 0.61
C GLN A 41 7.38 -7.70 0.69
N ILE A 42 7.18 -8.41 1.80
CA ILE A 42 6.03 -9.31 1.99
C ILE A 42 4.73 -8.54 1.82
N TYR A 43 4.59 -7.39 2.45
CA TYR A 43 3.38 -6.58 2.37
C TYR A 43 3.11 -6.13 0.94
N ASN A 44 4.09 -5.47 0.30
CA ASN A 44 3.90 -4.89 -1.03
C ASN A 44 3.73 -5.95 -2.12
N ALA A 45 4.47 -7.06 -2.06
CA ALA A 45 4.33 -8.16 -3.02
C ALA A 45 2.98 -8.88 -2.90
N ASN A 46 2.53 -9.16 -1.66
CA ASN A 46 1.23 -9.78 -1.44
C ASN A 46 0.08 -8.84 -1.84
N LEU A 47 0.23 -7.54 -1.62
CA LEU A 47 -0.74 -6.56 -2.09
C LEU A 47 -0.84 -6.56 -3.62
N ILE A 48 0.29 -6.50 -4.33
CA ILE A 48 0.30 -6.59 -5.81
C ILE A 48 -0.39 -7.88 -6.26
N SER A 49 -0.02 -9.03 -5.68
CA SER A 49 -0.67 -10.31 -6.00
C SER A 49 -2.18 -10.29 -5.74
N HIS A 50 -2.61 -9.69 -4.63
CA HIS A 50 -4.03 -9.55 -4.31
C HIS A 50 -4.78 -8.71 -5.35
N ILE A 51 -4.23 -7.56 -5.75
CA ILE A 51 -4.84 -6.67 -6.75
C ILE A 51 -4.89 -7.34 -8.14
N LEU A 52 -3.79 -7.99 -8.56
CA LEU A 52 -3.72 -8.70 -9.85
C LEU A 52 -4.64 -9.92 -9.89
N SER A 53 -4.94 -10.54 -8.75
CA SER A 53 -5.92 -11.64 -8.68
C SER A 53 -7.35 -11.22 -9.03
N SER A 54 -7.63 -9.90 -9.08
CA SER A 54 -8.95 -9.32 -9.37
C SER A 54 -10.07 -9.83 -8.44
N ARG A 55 -9.72 -10.39 -7.28
CA ARG A 55 -10.68 -10.93 -6.31
C ARG A 55 -11.59 -9.84 -5.73
N GLY A 56 -11.09 -8.61 -5.67
CA GLY A 56 -11.75 -7.50 -4.99
C GLY A 56 -11.84 -7.72 -3.48
N THR A 57 -12.79 -7.03 -2.85
CA THR A 57 -13.05 -7.14 -1.41
C THR A 57 -14.33 -7.93 -1.14
N PRO A 58 -14.56 -8.46 0.07
CA PRO A 58 -15.82 -9.13 0.39
C PRO A 58 -17.10 -8.31 0.10
N ARG A 59 -17.13 -6.99 0.32
CA ARG A 59 -18.31 -6.16 -0.03
C ARG A 59 -18.40 -5.76 -1.51
N ARG A 60 -17.29 -5.83 -2.25
CA ARG A 60 -17.21 -5.53 -3.69
C ARG A 60 -16.39 -6.64 -4.39
N PRO A 61 -16.92 -7.89 -4.44
CA PRO A 61 -16.20 -9.01 -5.02
C PRO A 61 -16.07 -8.88 -6.54
N GLY A 62 -14.99 -9.42 -7.11
CA GLY A 62 -14.75 -9.46 -8.56
C GLY A 62 -14.32 -8.12 -9.19
N ASN A 63 -14.26 -7.05 -8.40
CA ASN A 63 -13.79 -5.74 -8.85
C ASN A 63 -12.40 -5.48 -8.27
N SER A 64 -11.38 -5.46 -9.13
CA SER A 64 -10.04 -5.02 -8.70
C SER A 64 -10.10 -3.58 -8.18
N THR A 65 -9.43 -3.30 -7.07
CA THR A 65 -9.36 -1.98 -6.47
C THR A 65 -8.12 -1.28 -6.98
N GLU A 66 -8.29 -0.20 -7.74
CA GLU A 66 -7.16 0.65 -8.14
C GLU A 66 -6.40 1.11 -6.89
N THR A 67 -5.09 0.85 -6.89
CA THR A 67 -4.25 0.96 -5.69
C THR A 67 -2.89 1.54 -6.05
N TYR A 68 -2.45 2.52 -5.27
CA TYR A 68 -1.15 3.17 -5.41
C TYR A 68 -0.26 2.82 -4.22
N LEU A 69 0.91 2.24 -4.51
CA LEU A 69 1.92 1.94 -3.50
C LEU A 69 2.58 3.22 -3.03
N PHE A 70 2.58 3.45 -1.73
CA PHE A 70 3.33 4.50 -1.07
C PHE A 70 4.66 3.94 -0.56
N SER A 71 5.82 4.36 -1.08
CA SER A 71 6.03 5.31 -2.19
C SER A 71 7.19 4.88 -3.09
N MET A 72 7.46 5.62 -4.17
CA MET A 72 8.53 5.27 -5.10
C MET A 72 9.91 5.29 -4.43
N PHE A 73 10.19 6.31 -3.61
CA PHE A 73 11.52 6.54 -3.04
C PHE A 73 11.48 6.70 -1.52
N ASN A 74 12.57 6.33 -0.84
CA ASN A 74 12.79 6.78 0.53
C ASN A 74 12.98 8.30 0.56
N GLU A 75 12.14 9.00 1.33
CA GLU A 75 12.07 10.46 1.39
C GLU A 75 12.75 10.98 2.67
N ASN A 76 14.05 11.25 2.60
CA ASN A 76 14.88 11.60 3.77
C ASN A 76 14.54 12.94 4.44
N MET A 77 13.72 13.78 3.81
CA MET A 77 13.25 15.05 4.37
C MET A 77 11.86 14.95 5.00
N LYS A 78 11.22 13.78 5.01
CA LYS A 78 9.92 13.63 5.66
C LYS A 78 10.06 13.89 7.17
N PRO A 79 9.22 14.79 7.73
CA PRO A 79 9.20 15.05 9.17
C PRO A 79 8.49 13.93 9.91
N GLY A 80 8.65 13.89 11.23
CA GLY A 80 7.92 12.96 12.10
C GLY A 80 8.74 11.75 12.53
N ALA A 81 8.08 10.61 12.68
CA ALA A 81 8.70 9.38 13.15
C ALA A 81 9.74 8.86 12.14
N ALA A 82 10.78 8.17 12.63
CA ALA A 82 11.87 7.68 11.78
C ALA A 82 11.38 6.78 10.61
N VAL A 83 10.26 6.06 10.80
CA VAL A 83 9.65 5.22 9.74
C VAL A 83 9.24 6.02 8.50
N GLU A 84 8.90 7.30 8.65
CA GLU A 84 8.41 8.15 7.56
C GLU A 84 9.42 8.28 6.42
N GLN A 85 10.71 8.14 6.71
CA GLN A 85 11.78 8.27 5.73
C GLN A 85 12.07 6.96 4.96
N HIS A 86 11.31 5.89 5.22
CA HIS A 86 11.65 4.52 4.82
C HIS A 86 10.53 3.73 4.11
N TRP A 87 9.55 4.41 3.52
CA TRP A 87 8.42 3.80 2.79
C TRP A 87 8.73 3.44 1.32
N GLY A 88 9.90 3.82 0.82
CA GLY A 88 10.27 3.67 -0.58
C GLY A 88 10.40 2.22 -1.03
N LEU A 89 9.95 1.94 -2.25
CA LEU A 89 10.31 0.75 -3.00
C LEU A 89 11.79 0.81 -3.47
N PHE A 90 12.28 2.03 -3.71
CA PHE A 90 13.64 2.32 -4.15
C PHE A 90 14.35 3.31 -3.23
N HIS A 91 15.67 3.21 -3.17
CA HIS A 91 16.51 4.28 -2.65
C HIS A 91 16.53 5.46 -3.65
N PRO A 92 16.90 6.69 -3.23
CA PRO A 92 17.01 7.84 -4.14
C PRO A 92 17.96 7.63 -5.32
N ASN A 93 18.95 6.74 -5.16
CA ASN A 93 19.88 6.32 -6.21
C ASN A 93 19.30 5.26 -7.17
N LYS A 94 17.99 4.98 -7.10
CA LYS A 94 17.21 4.04 -7.92
C LYS A 94 17.51 2.57 -7.68
N TRP A 95 18.41 2.23 -6.76
CA TRP A 95 18.57 0.84 -6.34
C TRP A 95 17.35 0.39 -5.53
N PRO A 96 16.84 -0.83 -5.75
CA PRO A 96 15.70 -1.34 -4.99
C PRO A 96 16.08 -1.47 -3.51
N VAL A 97 15.17 -1.09 -2.61
CA VAL A 97 15.31 -1.34 -1.16
C VAL A 97 15.18 -2.84 -0.89
N TYR A 98 14.31 -3.50 -1.67
CA TYR A 98 14.08 -4.94 -1.72
C TYR A 98 13.58 -5.31 -3.12
N PRO A 99 13.75 -6.56 -3.57
CA PRO A 99 13.23 -7.00 -4.86
C PRO A 99 11.70 -6.92 -4.91
N ILE A 100 11.16 -6.36 -5.98
CA ILE A 100 9.71 -6.27 -6.21
C ILE A 100 9.37 -6.44 -7.69
N SER A 101 8.26 -7.13 -7.99
CA SER A 101 7.68 -7.22 -9.34
C SER A 101 6.32 -6.56 -9.34
N PHE A 102 6.05 -5.75 -10.37
CA PHE A 102 4.74 -5.11 -10.59
C PHE A 102 3.86 -5.89 -11.58
N LEU A 103 4.42 -6.94 -12.20
CA LEU A 103 3.78 -7.81 -13.19
C LEU A 103 3.94 -9.27 -12.79
#